data_AF-A0A947CNL5-F1
#
_entry.id   AF-A0A947CNL5-F1
#
_cell.length_a   1.000
_cell.length_b   1.000
_cell.length_c   1.000
_cell.angle_alpha   90.00
_cell.angle_beta   90.00
_cell.angle_gamma   90.00
#
_symmetry.space_group_name_H-M   'P 1'
#
loop_
_entity.id
_entity.type
_entity.pdbx_description
1 polymer ?
#
loop_
_entity_poly.entity_id
_entity_poly.type
_entity_poly.pdbx_seq_one_letter_code
_entity_poly.pdbx_strand_id
1 'polypeptide(L)'
;MRILTATSLAIALAGCSTAKVPGDIFDMGPDASPAAEEVLEDVGCLVTISYPFKADAPEKDHLIYDQDGRLVRSRRTYGDGLEAERSYTWSPDGREVVREWFDGSKRSQLDPEGKVIESTSYDQDGTPTWREELSYDGDLLVERKLFRLGDEAHYSTTSYDYDADRVTRQGYQNHVDSEDEWAIRYTYTVQSDGLKMVRGFDTDGDGAVEYKTAVVIAPSGLVERGVDENGELIDYEYQGEQCESVAASWAAADPFFVDL
;
A
#
# COMPACT_ATOMS: atom_id res chain seq x y z
N MET A 1 25.42 24.33 2.38
CA MET A 1 24.34 23.85 1.50
C MET A 1 24.89 22.70 0.68
N ARG A 2 24.50 21.46 0.98
CA ARG A 2 24.83 20.27 0.18
C ARG A 2 23.52 19.80 -0.43
N ILE A 3 23.46 19.76 -1.76
CA ILE A 3 22.31 19.23 -2.50
C ILE A 3 22.57 17.73 -2.67
N LEU A 4 21.69 16.89 -2.16
CA LEU A 4 21.74 15.43 -2.30
C LEU A 4 20.73 15.00 -3.39
N THR A 5 21.13 14.08 -4.27
CA THR A 5 20.28 13.53 -5.34
C THR A 5 19.61 12.21 -4.91
N ALA A 6 18.45 11.92 -5.49
CA ALA A 6 17.39 11.06 -4.94
C ALA A 6 17.69 9.55 -4.81
N THR A 7 18.74 8.99 -5.43
CA THR A 7 18.82 7.53 -5.57
C THR A 7 19.32 6.79 -4.32
N SER A 8 19.72 7.50 -3.26
CA SER A 8 19.96 6.93 -1.92
C SER A 8 20.06 8.08 -0.93
N LEU A 9 18.93 8.60 -0.46
CA LEU A 9 18.91 9.59 0.61
C LEU A 9 19.18 8.89 1.97
N ALA A 10 20.37 8.30 2.12
CA ALA A 10 20.91 7.93 3.41
C ALA A 10 21.45 9.21 4.06
N ILE A 11 20.59 9.92 4.80
CA ILE A 11 20.98 11.14 5.52
C ILE A 11 21.85 10.73 6.71
N ALA A 12 23.16 10.68 6.48
CA ALA A 12 24.15 10.44 7.53
C ALA A 12 24.69 11.78 8.05
N LEU A 13 23.97 12.42 8.99
CA LEU A 13 24.49 13.56 9.75
C LEU A 13 24.09 13.51 11.24
N ALA A 14 24.94 14.16 12.04
CA ALA A 14 25.19 13.88 13.46
C ALA A 14 24.00 14.20 14.38
N GLY A 15 23.23 13.17 14.74
CA GLY A 15 22.14 13.24 15.72
C GLY A 15 20.87 12.53 15.26
N CYS A 16 20.65 12.46 13.94
CA CYS A 16 19.46 11.84 13.33
C CYS A 16 19.83 10.73 12.33
N SER A 17 20.92 10.01 12.59
CA SER A 17 21.52 9.06 11.63
C SER A 17 20.66 7.82 11.30
N THR A 18 19.45 7.73 11.85
CA THR A 18 18.51 6.61 11.65
C THR A 18 17.17 7.03 11.05
N ALA A 19 16.94 8.33 10.79
CA ALA A 19 15.69 8.78 10.18
C ALA A 19 15.56 8.16 8.77
N LYS A 20 14.60 7.25 8.62
CA LYS A 20 14.17 6.77 7.32
C LYS A 20 13.01 7.63 6.87
N VAL A 21 13.08 8.15 5.65
CA VAL A 21 11.90 8.72 5.02
C VAL A 21 11.00 7.56 4.61
N PRO A 22 9.74 7.48 5.08
CA PRO A 22 8.83 6.43 4.65
C PRO A 22 8.63 6.45 3.12
N GLY A 23 8.73 5.29 2.48
CA GLY A 23 8.67 5.17 1.02
C GLY A 23 7.29 5.50 0.44
N ASP A 24 6.24 5.33 1.23
CA ASP A 24 4.84 5.61 0.91
C ASP A 24 4.48 7.11 0.87
N ILE A 25 5.43 7.99 1.18
CA ILE A 25 5.23 9.45 1.07
C ILE A 25 5.45 9.94 -0.37
N PHE A 26 6.17 9.18 -1.19
CA PHE A 26 6.61 9.60 -2.51
C PHE A 26 5.90 8.83 -3.62
N ASP A 27 4.91 9.46 -4.24
CA ASP A 27 4.47 9.10 -5.59
C ASP A 27 5.11 10.12 -6.54
N MET A 28 6.32 9.81 -7.02
CA MET A 28 7.08 10.70 -7.90
C MET A 28 7.28 10.07 -9.26
N GLY A 29 6.93 10.80 -10.31
CA GLY A 29 7.34 10.47 -11.68
C GLY A 29 8.88 10.47 -11.81
N PRO A 30 9.43 9.74 -12.80
CA PRO A 30 10.85 9.39 -12.89
C PRO A 30 11.83 10.57 -13.00
N ASP A 31 11.34 11.77 -13.38
CA ASP A 31 12.19 12.92 -13.68
C ASP A 31 12.28 13.97 -12.55
N ALA A 32 11.55 13.78 -11.43
CA ALA A 32 11.54 14.74 -10.34
C ALA A 32 12.70 14.49 -9.35
N SER A 33 13.57 15.49 -9.16
CA SER A 33 14.60 15.48 -8.10
C SER A 33 14.20 16.47 -6.99
N PRO A 34 13.70 16.00 -5.84
CA PRO A 34 13.38 16.89 -4.73
C PRO A 34 14.64 17.50 -4.10
N ALA A 35 14.52 18.71 -3.56
CA ALA A 35 15.53 19.31 -2.71
C ALA A 35 15.15 19.09 -1.24
N ALA A 36 16.05 18.52 -0.45
CA ALA A 36 15.85 18.34 0.99
C ALA A 36 16.73 19.30 1.81
N GLU A 37 16.13 19.91 2.83
CA GLU A 37 16.79 20.77 3.83
C GLU A 37 16.46 20.25 5.23
N GLU A 38 17.47 20.08 6.07
CA GLU A 38 17.31 19.57 7.45
C GLU A 38 17.61 20.70 8.46
N VAL A 39 16.75 20.84 9.45
CA VAL A 39 16.89 21.77 10.57
C VAL A 39 16.73 20.97 11.87
N LEU A 40 17.76 21.00 12.72
CA LEU A 40 17.69 20.39 14.05
C LEU A 40 16.96 21.35 14.99
N GLU A 41 15.90 20.89 15.63
CA GLU A 41 15.15 21.64 16.64
C GLU A 41 15.28 20.96 18.01
N ASP A 42 15.07 21.71 19.10
CA ASP A 42 15.19 21.19 20.48
C ASP A 42 14.22 20.01 20.80
N VAL A 43 13.22 19.80 19.95
CA VAL A 43 12.16 18.78 20.10
C VAL A 43 12.29 17.59 19.14
N GLY A 44 13.26 17.60 18.23
CA GLY A 44 13.38 16.57 17.20
C GLY A 44 14.17 17.00 15.96
N CYS A 45 14.14 16.17 14.92
CA CYS A 45 14.68 16.53 13.60
C CYS A 45 13.54 16.98 12.68
N LEU A 46 13.67 18.19 12.12
CA LEU A 46 12.78 18.69 11.08
C LEU A 46 13.46 18.52 9.72
N VAL A 47 12.83 17.75 8.83
CA VAL A 47 13.24 17.61 7.43
C VAL A 47 12.20 18.30 6.55
N THR A 48 12.64 19.24 5.74
CA THR A 48 11.80 19.89 4.72
C THR A 48 12.19 19.38 3.34
N ILE A 49 11.24 18.85 2.61
CA ILE A 49 11.41 18.37 1.23
C ILE A 49 10.61 19.29 0.32
N SER A 50 11.25 19.88 -0.68
CA SER A 50 10.61 20.72 -1.69
C SER A 50 10.57 20.00 -3.04
N TYR A 51 9.38 19.93 -3.63
CA TYR A 51 9.15 19.32 -4.93
C TYR A 51 8.98 20.40 -6.00
N PRO A 52 9.82 20.43 -7.04
CA PRO A 52 9.79 21.49 -8.05
C PRO A 52 8.71 21.28 -9.13
N PHE A 53 7.67 20.49 -8.88
CA PHE A 53 6.72 20.03 -9.92
C PHE A 53 5.94 21.18 -10.57
N LYS A 54 5.79 22.32 -9.88
CA LYS A 54 5.25 23.57 -10.44
C LYS A 54 6.14 24.75 -10.03
N ALA A 55 6.73 25.42 -11.03
CA ALA A 55 7.67 26.52 -10.81
C ALA A 55 7.09 27.66 -9.95
N ASP A 56 5.78 27.89 -10.05
CA ASP A 56 5.10 29.00 -9.39
C ASP A 56 4.53 28.65 -8.02
N ALA A 57 4.49 27.36 -7.67
CA ALA A 57 4.00 26.91 -6.37
C ALA A 57 4.55 25.51 -6.01
N PRO A 58 5.78 25.47 -5.45
CA PRO A 58 6.39 24.21 -5.08
C PRO A 58 5.61 23.55 -3.95
N GLU A 59 5.36 22.26 -4.09
CA GLU A 59 4.85 21.47 -2.98
C GLU A 59 5.95 21.26 -1.96
N LYS A 60 5.59 21.22 -0.68
CA LYS A 60 6.55 21.06 0.41
C LYS A 60 6.04 20.03 1.41
N ASP A 61 6.92 19.13 1.81
CA ASP A 61 6.70 18.27 2.97
C ASP A 61 7.59 18.72 4.12
N HIS A 62 6.99 18.90 5.28
CA HIS A 62 7.65 19.10 6.56
C HIS A 62 7.48 17.85 7.40
N LEU A 63 8.56 17.13 7.64
CA LEU A 63 8.60 15.88 8.39
C LEU A 63 9.30 16.12 9.73
N ILE A 64 8.64 15.79 10.83
CA ILE A 64 9.17 15.95 12.18
C ILE A 64 9.39 14.56 12.76
N TYR A 65 10.61 14.31 13.23
CA TYR A 65 11.02 13.06 13.83
C TYR A 65 11.33 13.23 15.32
N ASP A 66 11.05 12.21 16.13
CA ASP A 66 11.48 12.17 17.54
C ASP A 66 12.98 11.83 17.70
N GLN A 67 13.42 11.71 18.95
CA GLN A 67 14.82 11.40 19.30
C GLN A 67 15.27 10.00 18.87
N ASP A 68 14.32 9.08 18.65
CA ASP A 68 14.59 7.73 18.15
C ASP A 68 14.60 7.69 16.60
N GLY A 69 14.33 8.83 15.95
CA GLY A 69 14.26 8.94 14.50
C GLY A 69 12.93 8.46 13.91
N ARG A 70 11.85 8.40 14.71
CA ARG A 70 10.51 7.99 14.26
C ARG A 70 9.71 9.21 13.82
N LEU A 71 9.01 9.11 12.70
CA LEU A 71 8.18 10.20 12.18
C LEU A 71 7.01 10.45 13.15
N VAL A 72 6.92 11.62 13.76
CA VAL A 72 5.82 11.98 14.68
C VAL A 72 4.79 12.90 14.04
N ARG A 73 5.18 13.65 13.01
CA ARG A 73 4.29 14.56 12.30
C ARG A 73 4.77 14.76 10.86
N SER A 74 3.84 14.82 9.92
CA SER A 74 4.11 15.24 8.54
C SER A 74 3.10 16.29 8.12
N ARG A 75 3.56 17.39 7.53
CA ARG A 75 2.69 18.43 6.95
C ARG A 75 3.07 18.64 5.50
N ARG A 76 2.14 18.40 4.59
CA ARG A 76 2.27 18.68 3.16
C ARG A 76 1.56 20.00 2.85
N THR A 77 2.24 20.91 2.18
CA THR A 77 1.67 22.11 1.57
C THR A 77 1.67 21.92 0.07
N TYR A 78 0.49 21.96 -0.55
CA TYR A 78 0.31 21.82 -1.99
C TYR A 78 0.50 23.17 -2.70
N GLY A 79 0.67 23.12 -4.03
CA GLY A 79 0.89 24.33 -4.83
C GLY A 79 -0.30 25.32 -4.86
N ASP A 80 -1.49 24.91 -4.44
CA ASP A 80 -2.65 25.80 -4.27
C ASP A 80 -2.75 26.37 -2.85
N GLY A 81 -1.80 26.06 -1.97
CA GLY A 81 -1.79 26.46 -0.56
C GLY A 81 -2.65 25.58 0.34
N LEU A 82 -3.27 24.51 -0.17
CA LEU A 82 -3.90 23.51 0.68
C LEU A 82 -2.84 22.84 1.55
N GLU A 83 -3.24 22.45 2.75
CA GLU A 83 -2.37 21.76 3.68
C GLU A 83 -3.00 20.45 4.13
N ALA A 84 -2.23 19.38 4.08
CA ALA A 84 -2.57 18.11 4.70
C ALA A 84 -1.60 17.85 5.83
N GLU A 85 -2.13 17.53 7.00
CA GLU A 85 -1.33 17.18 8.16
C GLU A 85 -1.62 15.75 8.61
N ARG A 86 -0.58 15.06 9.06
CA ARG A 86 -0.69 13.77 9.73
C ARG A 86 0.13 13.76 11.01
N SER A 87 -0.36 13.09 12.04
CA SER A 87 0.35 12.83 13.28
C SER A 87 0.49 11.31 13.48
N TYR A 88 1.52 10.89 14.20
CA TYR A 88 1.81 9.48 14.44
C TYR A 88 2.14 9.28 15.92
N THR A 89 1.59 8.23 16.51
CA THR A 89 1.95 7.76 17.85
C THR A 89 2.56 6.38 17.75
N TRP A 90 3.67 6.19 18.47
CA TRP A 90 4.43 4.95 18.47
C TRP A 90 4.33 4.25 19.83
N SER A 91 4.29 2.92 19.80
CA SER A 91 4.49 2.09 20.98
C SER A 91 5.95 2.16 21.47
N PRO A 92 6.25 1.70 22.71
CA PRO A 92 7.62 1.71 23.22
C PRO A 92 8.62 0.93 22.36
N ASP A 93 8.19 -0.15 21.71
CA ASP A 93 8.98 -0.98 20.79
C ASP A 93 9.10 -0.39 19.37
N GLY A 94 8.52 0.79 19.12
CA GLY A 94 8.70 1.53 17.87
C GLY A 94 7.73 1.15 16.76
N ARG A 95 6.53 0.67 17.10
CA ARG A 95 5.46 0.36 16.14
C ARG A 95 4.41 1.45 16.14
N GLU A 96 3.85 1.76 14.99
CA GLU A 96 2.78 2.75 14.87
C GLU A 96 1.49 2.19 15.48
N VAL A 97 0.92 2.90 16.45
CA VAL A 97 -0.34 2.52 17.12
C VAL A 97 -1.48 3.50 16.84
N VAL A 98 -1.15 4.75 16.50
CA VAL A 98 -2.14 5.75 16.06
C VAL A 98 -1.57 6.52 14.89
N ARG A 99 -2.42 6.75 13.90
CA ARG A 99 -2.20 7.69 12.80
C ARG A 99 -3.40 8.61 12.71
N GLU A 100 -3.18 9.91 12.75
CA GLU A 100 -4.24 10.90 12.53
C GLU A 100 -3.97 11.63 11.24
N TRP A 101 -5.01 12.04 10.54
CA TRP A 101 -4.94 12.84 9.33
C TRP A 101 -6.16 13.77 9.26
N PHE A 102 -6.26 14.60 8.22
CA PHE A 102 -7.20 15.74 8.23
C PHE A 102 -8.69 15.36 8.34
N ASP A 103 -9.10 14.20 7.82
CA ASP A 103 -10.49 13.73 7.79
C ASP A 103 -10.73 12.48 8.66
N GLY A 104 -9.76 12.08 9.49
CA GLY A 104 -9.93 10.93 10.34
C GLY A 104 -8.69 10.46 11.10
N SER A 105 -8.80 9.26 11.67
CA SER A 105 -7.68 8.59 12.32
C SER A 105 -7.77 7.08 12.21
N LYS A 106 -6.66 6.38 12.40
CA LYS A 106 -6.58 4.92 12.55
C LYS A 106 -5.89 4.61 13.86
N ARG A 107 -6.44 3.67 14.62
CA ARG A 107 -5.82 3.13 15.83
C ARG A 107 -5.61 1.64 15.64
N SER A 108 -4.45 1.14 16.02
CA SER A 108 -4.05 -0.26 15.85
C SER A 108 -3.74 -0.89 17.19
N GLN A 109 -4.25 -2.09 17.42
CA GLN A 109 -3.86 -2.97 18.51
C GLN A 109 -2.83 -3.97 17.99
N LEU A 110 -1.78 -4.20 18.79
CA LEU A 110 -0.68 -5.10 18.44
C LEU A 110 -0.66 -6.32 19.37
N ASP A 111 -0.22 -7.47 18.85
CA ASP A 111 0.15 -8.62 19.67
C ASP A 111 1.51 -8.42 20.38
N PRO A 112 1.95 -9.31 21.29
CA PRO A 112 3.25 -9.21 21.96
C PRO A 112 4.46 -9.21 21.02
N GLU A 113 4.32 -9.74 19.81
CA GLU A 113 5.32 -9.77 18.75
C GLU A 113 5.32 -8.49 17.89
N GLY A 114 4.36 -7.58 18.11
CA GLY A 114 4.23 -6.30 17.43
C GLY A 114 3.47 -6.34 16.10
N LYS A 115 2.73 -7.42 15.81
CA LYS A 115 1.84 -7.52 14.64
C LYS A 115 0.50 -6.88 14.95
N VAL A 116 -0.07 -6.18 13.97
CA VAL A 116 -1.41 -5.60 14.09
C VAL A 116 -2.43 -6.72 14.12
N ILE A 117 -3.21 -6.84 15.19
CA ILE A 117 -4.29 -7.84 15.31
C ILE A 117 -5.68 -7.21 15.15
N GLU A 118 -5.79 -5.92 15.41
CA GLU A 118 -7.01 -5.15 15.16
C GLU A 118 -6.62 -3.73 14.76
N SER A 119 -7.40 -3.11 13.88
CA SER A 119 -7.36 -1.66 13.72
C SER A 119 -8.76 -1.08 13.53
N THR A 120 -8.96 0.14 14.01
CA THR A 120 -10.21 0.88 13.86
C THR A 120 -9.93 2.22 13.22
N SER A 121 -10.65 2.54 12.15
CA SER A 121 -10.64 3.86 11.52
C SER A 121 -11.81 4.70 12.05
N TYR A 122 -11.56 5.99 12.18
CA TYR A 122 -12.50 6.99 12.68
C TYR A 122 -12.61 8.11 11.66
N ASP A 123 -13.80 8.70 11.53
CA ASP A 123 -13.99 9.94 10.77
C ASP A 123 -13.48 11.16 11.55
N GLN A 124 -13.70 12.35 10.96
CA GLN A 124 -13.28 13.63 11.52
C GLN A 124 -13.90 13.94 12.88
N ASP A 125 -15.10 13.42 13.17
CA ASP A 125 -15.80 13.62 14.44
C ASP A 125 -15.37 12.59 15.50
N GLY A 126 -14.48 11.66 15.14
CA GLY A 126 -14.04 10.57 16.00
C GLY A 126 -15.05 9.42 16.06
N THR A 127 -16.01 9.36 15.14
CA THR A 127 -16.94 8.23 15.03
C THR A 127 -16.23 7.09 14.32
N PRO A 128 -16.24 5.86 14.87
CA PRO A 128 -15.59 4.74 14.23
C PRO A 128 -16.37 4.32 12.98
N THR A 129 -15.69 4.20 11.84
CA THR A 129 -16.28 3.92 10.52
C THR A 129 -15.92 2.53 9.99
N TRP A 130 -14.72 2.06 10.31
CA TRP A 130 -14.24 0.75 9.89
C TRP A 130 -13.49 0.06 11.01
N ARG A 131 -13.62 -1.26 11.09
CA ARG A 131 -12.77 -2.10 11.92
C ARG A 131 -12.21 -3.23 11.08
N GLU A 132 -10.94 -3.51 11.28
CA GLU A 132 -10.20 -4.57 10.62
C GLU A 132 -9.65 -5.50 11.71
N GLU A 133 -9.93 -6.80 11.61
CA GLU A 133 -9.34 -7.83 12.47
C GLU A 133 -8.40 -8.69 11.63
N LEU A 134 -7.21 -8.97 12.15
CA LEU A 134 -6.15 -9.72 11.45
C LEU A 134 -5.74 -10.93 12.29
N SER A 135 -5.66 -12.10 11.66
CA SER A 135 -5.22 -13.34 12.29
C SER A 135 -4.00 -13.91 11.60
N TYR A 136 -3.07 -14.47 12.38
CA TYR A 136 -1.78 -14.95 11.89
C TYR A 136 -1.50 -16.41 12.30
N ASP A 137 -0.79 -17.14 11.45
CA ASP A 137 -0.09 -18.39 11.78
C ASP A 137 1.43 -18.14 11.73
N GLY A 138 2.04 -17.99 12.90
CA GLY A 138 3.40 -17.47 13.00
C GLY A 138 3.48 -16.08 12.37
N ASP A 139 4.35 -15.90 11.38
CA ASP A 139 4.54 -14.62 10.66
C ASP A 139 3.63 -14.41 9.46
N LEU A 140 2.78 -15.40 9.14
CA LEU A 140 1.91 -15.37 7.97
C LEU A 140 0.52 -14.88 8.36
N LEU A 141 0.00 -13.89 7.64
CA LEU A 141 -1.39 -13.44 7.77
C LEU A 141 -2.31 -14.48 7.15
N VAL A 142 -3.16 -15.14 7.93
CA VAL A 142 -4.07 -16.20 7.45
C VAL A 142 -5.51 -15.72 7.28
N GLU A 143 -5.90 -14.63 7.94
CA GLU A 143 -7.24 -14.07 7.81
C GLU A 143 -7.25 -12.56 8.06
N ARG A 144 -8.07 -11.85 7.28
CA ARG A 144 -8.40 -10.44 7.44
C ARG A 144 -9.90 -10.28 7.38
N LYS A 145 -10.53 -9.75 8.42
CA LYS A 145 -11.95 -9.40 8.44
C LYS A 145 -12.11 -7.90 8.45
N LEU A 146 -12.98 -7.36 7.60
CA LEU A 146 -13.31 -5.96 7.52
C LEU A 146 -14.78 -5.75 7.87
N PHE A 147 -15.03 -4.83 8.79
CA PHE A 147 -16.35 -4.49 9.30
C PHE A 147 -16.61 -3.02 9.01
N ARG A 148 -17.77 -2.70 8.45
CA ARG A 148 -18.25 -1.32 8.37
C ARG A 148 -19.01 -1.02 9.66
N LEU A 149 -18.49 -0.09 10.44
CA LEU A 149 -19.10 0.30 11.72
C LEU A 149 -20.18 1.35 11.47
N GLY A 150 -21.29 1.25 12.22
CA GLY A 150 -22.48 2.10 12.05
C GLY A 150 -23.70 1.35 11.51
N ASP A 151 -23.48 0.41 10.59
CA ASP A 151 -24.55 -0.41 9.99
C ASP A 151 -24.53 -1.87 10.51
N GLU A 152 -23.65 -2.19 11.47
CA GLU A 152 -23.39 -3.53 12.04
C GLU A 152 -23.13 -4.65 11.02
N ALA A 153 -22.89 -4.32 9.76
CA ALA A 153 -22.62 -5.28 8.70
C ALA A 153 -21.13 -5.67 8.67
N HIS A 154 -20.88 -6.97 8.82
CA HIS A 154 -19.62 -7.57 8.36
C HIS A 154 -19.52 -7.32 6.86
N TYR A 155 -18.41 -6.73 6.39
CA TYR A 155 -18.27 -6.29 5.01
C TYR A 155 -17.52 -7.33 4.18
N SER A 156 -16.38 -7.83 4.67
CA SER A 156 -15.64 -8.86 3.93
C SER A 156 -14.70 -9.66 4.81
N THR A 157 -14.48 -10.92 4.42
CA THR A 157 -13.41 -11.77 4.96
C THR A 157 -12.47 -12.12 3.83
N THR A 158 -11.17 -11.92 4.05
CA THR A 158 -10.10 -12.43 3.18
C THR A 158 -9.30 -13.49 3.93
N SER A 159 -9.33 -14.73 3.49
CA SER A 159 -8.53 -15.83 4.05
C SER A 159 -7.34 -16.13 3.14
N TYR A 160 -6.22 -16.52 3.74
CA TYR A 160 -5.01 -16.87 3.03
C TYR A 160 -4.58 -18.28 3.41
N ASP A 161 -4.46 -19.13 2.39
CA ASP A 161 -3.86 -20.45 2.51
C ASP A 161 -2.45 -20.41 1.92
N TYR A 162 -1.53 -21.07 2.60
CA TYR A 162 -0.13 -21.12 2.23
C TYR A 162 0.29 -22.58 2.07
N ASP A 163 0.96 -22.88 0.95
CA ASP A 163 1.54 -24.20 0.74
C ASP A 163 2.64 -24.49 1.77
N ALA A 164 3.10 -25.75 1.84
CA ALA A 164 4.11 -26.19 2.79
C ALA A 164 5.44 -25.42 2.71
N ASP A 165 5.74 -24.83 1.55
CA ASP A 165 6.91 -23.99 1.33
C ASP A 165 6.70 -22.52 1.76
N ARG A 166 5.47 -22.14 2.11
CA ARG A 166 5.04 -20.77 2.48
C ARG A 166 5.27 -19.75 1.36
N VAL A 167 5.32 -20.21 0.12
CA VAL A 167 5.59 -19.38 -1.06
C VAL A 167 4.34 -19.19 -1.93
N THR A 168 3.51 -20.22 -2.07
CA THR A 168 2.19 -20.09 -2.71
C THR A 168 1.21 -19.42 -1.75
N ARG A 169 0.45 -18.44 -2.25
CA ARG A 169 -0.62 -17.78 -1.50
C ARG A 169 -1.92 -17.94 -2.25
N GLN A 170 -2.84 -18.74 -1.72
CA GLN A 170 -4.22 -18.69 -2.18
C GLN A 170 -5.00 -17.70 -1.30
N GLY A 171 -5.52 -16.63 -1.89
CA GLY A 171 -6.33 -15.63 -1.22
C GLY A 171 -7.80 -15.78 -1.57
N TYR A 172 -8.65 -16.02 -0.59
CA TYR A 172 -10.09 -16.09 -0.77
C TYR A 172 -10.71 -14.84 -0.19
N GLN A 173 -11.28 -13.95 -1.01
CA GLN A 173 -11.99 -12.77 -0.54
C GLN A 173 -13.48 -12.97 -0.74
N ASN A 174 -14.21 -13.15 0.35
CA ASN A 174 -15.68 -13.16 0.32
C ASN A 174 -16.17 -11.77 0.70
N HIS A 175 -16.97 -11.18 -0.18
CA HIS A 175 -17.72 -9.98 0.13
C HIS A 175 -19.14 -10.40 0.47
N VAL A 176 -19.57 -10.10 1.69
CA VAL A 176 -20.93 -10.38 2.15
C VAL A 176 -21.55 -9.04 2.42
N ASP A 177 -22.18 -8.44 1.42
CA ASP A 177 -23.08 -7.33 1.64
C ASP A 177 -24.51 -7.89 1.80
N SER A 178 -25.40 -7.14 2.44
CA SER A 178 -26.73 -7.60 2.83
C SER A 178 -27.70 -7.86 1.67
N GLU A 179 -27.31 -7.56 0.43
CA GLU A 179 -28.17 -7.66 -0.76
C GLU A 179 -27.56 -8.54 -1.87
N ASP A 180 -26.23 -8.63 -1.99
CA ASP A 180 -25.56 -9.53 -2.95
C ASP A 180 -24.30 -10.19 -2.34
N GLU A 181 -24.30 -11.52 -2.22
CA GLU A 181 -23.12 -12.30 -1.83
C GLU A 181 -22.32 -12.63 -3.10
N TRP A 182 -21.10 -12.10 -3.21
CA TRP A 182 -20.16 -12.49 -4.27
C TRP A 182 -18.80 -12.80 -3.66
N ALA A 183 -18.10 -13.74 -4.28
CA ALA A 183 -16.78 -14.15 -3.85
C ALA A 183 -15.74 -13.87 -4.96
N ILE A 184 -14.58 -13.35 -4.57
CA ILE A 184 -13.42 -13.30 -5.47
C ILE A 184 -12.35 -14.22 -4.90
N ARG A 185 -11.90 -15.16 -5.73
CA ARG A 185 -10.83 -16.09 -5.37
C ARG A 185 -9.56 -15.75 -6.12
N TYR A 186 -8.59 -15.23 -5.41
CA TYR A 186 -7.24 -15.00 -5.92
C TYR A 186 -6.37 -16.23 -5.65
N THR A 187 -5.65 -16.72 -6.64
CA THR A 187 -4.63 -17.74 -6.43
C THR A 187 -3.30 -17.22 -6.96
N TYR A 188 -2.37 -16.92 -6.07
CA TYR A 188 -1.02 -16.51 -6.41
C TYR A 188 -0.10 -17.72 -6.29
N THR A 189 0.51 -18.10 -7.40
CA THR A 189 1.49 -19.19 -7.42
C THR A 189 2.82 -18.64 -7.88
N VAL A 190 3.73 -18.43 -6.95
CA VAL A 190 5.11 -18.03 -7.27
C VAL A 190 5.84 -19.30 -7.70
N GLN A 191 6.22 -19.41 -8.97
CA GLN A 191 7.03 -20.53 -9.46
C GLN A 191 8.48 -20.08 -9.67
N SER A 192 9.41 -21.03 -9.73
CA SER A 192 10.84 -20.72 -9.92
C SER A 192 11.16 -20.06 -11.27
N ASP A 193 10.26 -20.16 -12.25
CA ASP A 193 10.36 -19.56 -13.59
C ASP A 193 9.64 -18.20 -13.71
N GLY A 194 9.04 -17.70 -12.63
CA GLY A 194 8.29 -16.44 -12.62
C GLY A 194 7.06 -16.50 -11.72
N LEU A 195 6.49 -15.34 -11.40
CA LEU A 195 5.24 -15.29 -10.66
C LEU A 195 4.08 -15.58 -11.62
N LYS A 196 3.31 -16.63 -11.33
CA LYS A 196 2.06 -16.95 -12.04
C LYS A 196 0.91 -16.53 -11.14
N MET A 197 0.23 -15.46 -11.52
CA MET A 197 -0.98 -15.04 -10.82
C MET A 197 -2.18 -15.57 -11.60
N VAL A 198 -3.08 -16.27 -10.92
CA VAL A 198 -4.37 -16.68 -11.45
C VAL A 198 -5.46 -16.02 -10.62
N ARG A 199 -6.28 -15.18 -11.23
CA ARG A 199 -7.45 -14.58 -10.62
C ARG A 199 -8.69 -15.34 -11.07
N GLY A 200 -9.49 -15.80 -10.12
CA GLY A 200 -10.79 -16.40 -10.34
C GLY A 200 -11.89 -15.53 -9.75
N PHE A 201 -12.95 -15.29 -10.50
CA PHE A 201 -14.18 -14.69 -9.96
C PHE A 201 -15.23 -15.77 -9.79
N ASP A 202 -15.98 -15.68 -8.69
CA ASP A 202 -17.10 -16.55 -8.31
C ASP A 202 -18.28 -15.61 -8.01
N THR A 203 -18.99 -15.24 -9.06
CA THR A 203 -19.95 -14.14 -9.02
C THR A 203 -21.24 -14.49 -8.29
N ASP A 204 -21.58 -15.77 -8.19
CA ASP A 204 -22.79 -16.24 -7.51
C ASP A 204 -22.53 -16.95 -6.17
N GLY A 205 -21.26 -17.12 -5.79
CA GLY A 205 -20.87 -17.68 -4.50
C GLY A 205 -21.03 -19.20 -4.41
N ASP A 206 -21.26 -19.90 -5.53
CA ASP A 206 -21.46 -21.35 -5.55
C ASP A 206 -20.14 -22.15 -5.41
N GLY A 207 -19.00 -21.46 -5.43
CA GLY A 207 -17.66 -22.02 -5.32
C GLY A 207 -16.99 -22.30 -6.67
N ALA A 208 -17.73 -22.21 -7.78
CA ALA A 208 -17.26 -22.36 -9.14
C ALA A 208 -16.74 -21.03 -9.68
N VAL A 209 -15.56 -21.08 -10.29
CA VAL A 209 -14.95 -19.89 -10.88
C VAL A 209 -15.49 -19.70 -12.30
N GLU A 210 -16.24 -18.64 -12.58
CA GLU A 210 -16.77 -18.37 -13.92
C GLU A 210 -15.75 -17.69 -14.82
N TYR A 211 -14.89 -16.83 -14.27
CA TYR A 211 -13.88 -16.08 -15.03
C TYR A 211 -12.49 -16.33 -14.47
N LYS A 212 -11.52 -16.59 -15.36
CA LYS A 212 -10.12 -16.78 -15.00
C LYS A 212 -9.23 -15.87 -15.81
N THR A 213 -8.43 -15.05 -15.12
CA THR A 213 -7.32 -14.34 -15.73
C THR A 213 -6.02 -14.94 -15.21
N ALA A 214 -5.03 -15.14 -16.07
CA ALA A 214 -3.71 -15.57 -15.63
C ALA A 214 -2.66 -14.60 -16.17
N VAL A 215 -1.63 -14.28 -15.38
CA VAL A 215 -0.47 -13.53 -15.87
C VAL A 215 0.82 -14.23 -15.46
N VAL A 216 1.80 -14.19 -16.36
CA VAL A 216 3.19 -14.61 -16.12
C VAL A 216 4.04 -13.37 -16.00
N ILE A 217 4.67 -13.20 -14.86
CA ILE A 217 5.56 -12.08 -14.56
C ILE A 217 7.00 -12.58 -14.62
N ALA A 218 7.81 -11.97 -15.48
CA ALA A 218 9.23 -12.21 -15.62
C ALA A 218 9.98 -11.96 -14.30
N PRO A 219 11.21 -12.48 -14.16
CA PRO A 219 12.11 -12.08 -13.08
C PRO A 219 12.41 -10.57 -13.03
N SER A 220 12.21 -9.85 -14.14
CA SER A 220 12.32 -8.38 -14.18
C SER A 220 11.16 -7.65 -13.51
N GLY A 221 10.08 -8.35 -13.14
CA GLY A 221 8.82 -7.77 -12.65
C GLY A 221 7.84 -7.37 -13.76
N LEU A 222 8.22 -7.52 -15.03
CA LEU A 222 7.35 -7.20 -16.17
C LEU A 222 6.40 -8.37 -16.50
N VAL A 223 5.18 -8.06 -16.91
CA VAL A 223 4.19 -9.08 -17.34
C VAL A 223 4.54 -9.54 -18.75
N GLU A 224 5.02 -10.77 -18.95
CA GLU A 224 5.36 -11.26 -20.30
C GLU A 224 4.12 -11.72 -21.07
N ARG A 225 3.17 -12.31 -20.37
CA ARG A 225 2.00 -12.96 -20.96
C ARG A 225 0.80 -12.95 -20.02
N GLY A 226 -0.37 -12.68 -20.58
CA GLY A 226 -1.66 -12.79 -19.94
C GLY A 226 -2.57 -13.83 -20.61
N VAL A 227 -3.59 -14.27 -19.91
CA VAL A 227 -4.77 -14.96 -20.43
C VAL A 227 -5.96 -14.17 -19.91
N ASP A 228 -6.84 -13.73 -20.80
CA ASP A 228 -8.03 -12.98 -20.41
C ASP A 228 -9.18 -13.88 -19.91
N GLU A 229 -10.28 -13.25 -19.52
CA GLU A 229 -11.49 -13.93 -19.03
C GLU A 229 -12.12 -14.92 -20.04
N ASN A 230 -11.85 -14.76 -21.33
CA ASN A 230 -12.32 -15.64 -22.41
C ASN A 230 -11.32 -16.76 -22.72
N GLY A 231 -10.16 -16.79 -22.04
CA GLY A 231 -9.07 -17.72 -22.32
C GLY A 231 -8.19 -17.30 -23.49
N GLU A 232 -8.32 -16.07 -23.99
CA GLU A 232 -7.47 -15.54 -25.06
C GLU A 232 -6.09 -15.16 -24.51
N LEU A 233 -5.05 -15.55 -25.24
CA LEU A 233 -3.67 -15.24 -24.90
C LEU A 233 -3.33 -13.80 -25.28
N ILE A 234 -2.71 -13.08 -24.35
CA ILE A 234 -2.21 -11.72 -24.55
C ILE A 234 -0.70 -11.77 -24.34
N ASP A 235 0.08 -11.52 -25.40
CA ASP A 235 1.53 -11.33 -25.27
C ASP A 235 1.82 -9.83 -25.15
N TYR A 236 2.74 -9.48 -24.25
CA TYR A 236 3.19 -8.10 -24.02
C TYR A 236 4.60 -7.92 -24.57
N GLU A 237 4.81 -6.88 -25.38
CA GLU A 237 6.13 -6.53 -25.92
C GLU A 237 6.61 -5.19 -25.33
N TYR A 238 7.82 -5.22 -24.75
CA TYR A 238 8.42 -4.06 -24.09
C TYR A 238 9.63 -3.55 -24.87
N GLN A 239 9.75 -2.23 -25.02
CA GLN A 239 11.01 -1.57 -25.35
C GLN A 239 11.54 -0.83 -24.11
N GLY A 240 12.50 -1.44 -23.42
CA GLY A 240 12.96 -0.97 -22.12
C GLY A 240 11.94 -1.28 -21.03
N GLU A 241 11.55 -0.25 -20.25
CA GLU A 241 10.51 -0.37 -19.22
C GLU A 241 9.10 0.01 -19.73
N GLN A 242 8.99 0.41 -21.01
CA GLN A 242 7.72 0.81 -21.60
C GLN A 242 7.10 -0.33 -22.40
N CYS A 243 5.82 -0.62 -22.14
CA CYS A 243 5.01 -1.54 -22.94
C CYS A 243 4.61 -0.84 -24.25
N GLU A 244 5.13 -1.29 -25.38
CA GLU A 244 4.89 -0.63 -26.67
C GLU A 244 3.63 -1.12 -27.37
N SER A 245 3.21 -2.36 -27.10
CA SER A 245 1.96 -2.86 -27.63
C SER A 245 1.38 -3.98 -26.77
N VAL A 246 0.07 -3.89 -26.57
CA VAL A 246 -0.78 -5.03 -26.21
C VAL A 246 -1.40 -5.45 -27.53
N ALA A 247 -1.22 -6.71 -27.96
CA ALA A 247 -1.98 -7.23 -29.09
C ALA A 247 -3.48 -7.02 -28.77
N ALA A 248 -4.13 -6.22 -29.60
CA ALA A 248 -5.28 -5.40 -29.20
C ALA A 248 -6.54 -6.19 -28.82
N SER A 249 -6.95 -6.11 -27.56
CA SER A 249 -8.37 -6.13 -27.13
C SER A 249 -8.66 -5.46 -25.77
N TRP A 250 -7.63 -5.10 -24.98
CA TRP A 250 -7.79 -4.81 -23.54
C TRP A 250 -7.83 -3.34 -23.08
N ALA A 251 -7.70 -2.36 -23.97
CA ALA A 251 -7.48 -0.97 -23.54
C ALA A 251 -8.67 -0.26 -22.85
N ALA A 252 -9.77 -0.94 -22.51
CA ALA A 252 -10.98 -0.28 -22.01
C ALA A 252 -11.66 -0.91 -20.76
N ALA A 253 -11.19 -2.04 -20.22
CA ALA A 253 -12.03 -2.81 -19.30
C ALA A 253 -11.63 -2.85 -17.81
N ASP A 254 -10.36 -2.65 -17.42
CA ASP A 254 -10.02 -2.84 -16.00
C ASP A 254 -8.92 -1.88 -15.46
N PRO A 255 -9.28 -0.85 -14.66
CA PRO A 255 -8.32 0.06 -14.05
C PRO A 255 -7.60 -0.49 -12.81
N PHE A 256 -7.86 -1.74 -12.37
CA PHE A 256 -7.37 -2.25 -11.08
C PHE A 256 -5.92 -2.80 -11.08
N PHE A 257 -5.15 -2.64 -12.15
CA PHE A 257 -3.77 -3.17 -12.25
C PHE A 257 -2.64 -2.20 -11.85
N VAL A 258 -2.94 -0.99 -11.38
CA VAL A 258 -1.92 0.07 -11.24
C VAL A 258 -1.15 0.05 -9.91
N ASP A 259 -1.61 -0.68 -8.88
CA ASP A 259 -0.95 -0.69 -7.55
C ASP A 259 -0.30 -2.05 -7.20
N LEU A 260 0.74 -2.46 -7.95
CA LEU A 260 1.66 -3.55 -7.57
C LEU A 260 3.12 -3.10 -7.65
#